data_AF-A0AAD8WE31-F1
#
_entry.id   AF-A0AAD8WE31-F1
#
_cell.length_a   1.000
_cell.length_b   1.000
_cell.length_c   1.000
_cell.angle_alpha   90.00
_cell.angle_beta   90.00
_cell.angle_gamma   90.00
#
_symmetry.space_group_name_H-M   'P 1'
#
loop_
_entity.id
_entity.type
_entity.pdbx_description
1 polymer ?
#
loop_
_entity_poly.entity_id
_entity_poly.type
_entity_poly.pdbx_seq_one_letter_code
_entity_poly.pdbx_strand_id
1 'polypeptide(L)'
;MALNYMGAAAINAVAALLSIPVIAAGIWLSTQADNACVQILQWPLIGLGVAVLAVGLAGFIGAFWRLPWLLLAYLVFMLLLIAALACLAVFVFVATTGSSGHPVPGRAFLEYDLDDYSGWLRRRVDAPGRWDEIKTCLATTAPVCPDLNQTYTAPQAFFAAWLSPMQSGCCKPPTRCGYTFITATNWISPIDGGADPDCAAWSNDQDRLCYSCDSCKAGLLQNLRREWRRADVVLIVATVALLVVYAMGCYAFRAARTDELFRRYRQGYT
;
A
#
# COMPACT_ATOMS: atom_id res chain seq x y z
N MET A 1 32.06 -23.99 19.20
CA MET A 1 32.29 -22.58 18.80
C MET A 1 31.83 -22.33 17.36
N ALA A 2 32.17 -23.18 16.37
CA ALA A 2 31.69 -23.08 14.97
C ALA A 2 30.15 -23.15 14.81
N LEU A 3 29.48 -24.02 15.56
CA LEU A 3 28.02 -24.21 15.50
C LEU A 3 27.22 -22.92 15.84
N ASN A 4 27.75 -22.08 16.73
CA ASN A 4 27.07 -20.84 17.16
C ASN A 4 27.20 -19.71 16.11
N TYR A 5 28.29 -19.70 15.33
CA TYR A 5 28.50 -18.71 14.27
C TYR A 5 27.65 -19.00 13.04
N MET A 6 27.57 -20.28 12.66
CA MET A 6 26.71 -20.70 11.55
C MET A 6 25.24 -20.38 11.85
N GLY A 7 24.79 -20.60 13.10
CA GLY A 7 23.44 -20.22 13.54
C GLY A 7 23.18 -18.72 13.47
N ALA A 8 24.09 -17.88 14.00
CA ALA A 8 23.95 -16.44 13.95
C ALA A 8 23.98 -15.88 12.51
N ALA A 9 24.85 -16.43 11.65
CA ALA A 9 24.91 -16.06 10.24
C ALA A 9 23.62 -16.46 9.51
N ALA A 10 23.09 -17.67 9.76
CA ALA A 10 21.83 -18.12 9.17
C ALA A 10 20.64 -17.24 9.56
N ILE A 11 20.51 -16.87 10.85
CA ILE A 11 19.44 -15.98 11.34
C ILE A 11 19.49 -14.62 10.63
N ASN A 12 20.68 -14.04 10.50
CA ASN A 12 20.87 -12.76 9.81
C ASN A 12 20.61 -12.84 8.30
N ALA A 13 21.04 -13.94 7.65
CA ALA A 13 20.75 -14.19 6.24
C ALA A 13 19.24 -14.35 6.00
N VAL A 14 18.52 -15.05 6.87
CA VAL A 14 17.06 -15.17 6.78
C VAL A 14 16.39 -13.80 6.97
N ALA A 15 16.82 -12.99 7.93
CA ALA A 15 16.30 -11.63 8.10
C ALA A 15 16.51 -10.76 6.84
N ALA A 16 17.69 -10.86 6.20
CA ALA A 16 17.99 -10.17 4.95
C ALA A 16 17.11 -10.68 3.79
N LEU A 17 16.83 -11.98 3.71
CA LEU A 17 15.94 -12.53 2.68
C LEU A 17 14.48 -12.08 2.88
N LEU A 18 14.03 -11.98 4.13
CA LEU A 18 12.67 -11.54 4.47
C LEU A 18 12.39 -10.07 4.13
N SER A 19 13.42 -9.23 3.97
CA SER A 19 13.22 -7.85 3.52
C SER A 19 13.02 -7.73 2.01
N ILE A 20 13.42 -8.73 1.22
CA ILE A 20 13.28 -8.70 -0.24
C ILE A 20 11.81 -8.59 -0.66
N PRO A 21 10.85 -9.40 -0.14
CA PRO A 21 9.43 -9.23 -0.45
C PRO A 21 8.88 -7.86 -0.07
N VAL A 22 9.36 -7.24 1.02
CA VAL A 22 8.93 -5.91 1.46
C VAL A 22 9.38 -4.84 0.45
N ILE A 23 10.65 -4.90 0.02
CA ILE A 23 11.18 -4.00 -1.01
C ILE A 23 10.44 -4.22 -2.33
N ALA A 24 10.23 -5.48 -2.74
CA ALA A 24 9.52 -5.83 -3.96
C ALA A 24 8.08 -5.31 -3.96
N ALA A 25 7.36 -5.41 -2.83
CA ALA A 25 6.02 -4.84 -2.68
C ALA A 25 6.04 -3.30 -2.82
N GLY A 26 7.05 -2.62 -2.26
CA GLY A 26 7.23 -1.18 -2.43
C GLY A 26 7.51 -0.77 -3.87
N ILE A 27 8.36 -1.51 -4.58
CA ILE A 27 8.64 -1.29 -6.01
C ILE A 27 7.38 -1.55 -6.84
N TRP A 28 6.67 -2.65 -6.59
CA TRP A 28 5.41 -2.97 -7.27
C TRP A 28 4.34 -1.89 -7.09
N LEU A 29 4.25 -1.28 -5.89
CA LEU A 29 3.37 -0.13 -5.68
C LEU A 29 3.79 1.05 -6.56
N SER A 30 5.08 1.31 -6.72
CA SER A 30 5.57 2.41 -7.57
C SER A 30 5.31 2.22 -9.07
N THR A 31 5.07 0.98 -9.52
CA THR A 31 4.69 0.71 -10.91
C THR A 31 3.20 0.90 -11.18
N GLN A 32 2.36 1.05 -10.15
CA GLN A 32 0.94 1.37 -10.32
C GLN A 32 0.80 2.87 -10.56
N ALA A 33 0.26 3.26 -11.72
CA ALA A 33 0.20 4.66 -12.14
C ALA A 33 -0.53 5.55 -11.12
N ASP A 34 -1.61 5.06 -10.50
CA ASP A 34 -2.37 5.80 -9.48
C ASP A 34 -1.55 6.04 -8.20
N ASN A 35 -0.78 5.03 -7.74
CA ASN A 35 0.14 5.19 -6.62
C ASN A 35 1.32 6.10 -6.97
N ALA A 36 1.81 6.03 -8.21
CA ALA A 36 2.90 6.88 -8.68
C ALA A 36 2.53 8.37 -8.72
N CYS A 37 1.24 8.70 -8.87
CA CYS A 37 0.74 10.07 -8.77
C CYS A 37 0.60 10.57 -7.32
N VAL A 38 0.37 9.67 -6.36
CA VAL A 38 0.08 10.03 -4.95
C VAL A 38 1.32 9.89 -4.04
N GLN A 39 2.20 8.94 -4.36
CA GLN A 39 3.53 8.68 -3.80
C GLN A 39 3.64 8.56 -2.27
N ILE A 40 2.63 7.99 -1.61
CA ILE A 40 2.60 7.91 -0.14
C ILE A 40 3.35 6.68 0.39
N LEU A 41 2.86 5.49 0.07
CA LEU A 41 3.25 4.27 0.78
C LEU A 41 4.57 3.67 0.27
N GLN A 42 4.89 3.91 -1.01
CA GLN A 42 6.05 3.32 -1.68
C GLN A 42 7.39 3.67 -1.02
N TRP A 43 7.63 4.94 -0.70
CA TRP A 43 8.92 5.40 -0.17
C TRP A 43 9.20 4.92 1.26
N PRO A 44 8.26 5.03 2.22
CA PRO A 44 8.43 4.44 3.55
C PRO A 44 8.67 2.93 3.50
N LEU A 45 7.92 2.21 2.64
CA LEU A 45 8.02 0.76 2.53
C LEU A 45 9.39 0.33 1.95
N ILE A 46 9.83 0.95 0.86
CA ILE A 46 11.15 0.70 0.25
C ILE A 46 12.27 1.06 1.23
N GLY A 47 12.20 2.25 1.86
CA GLY A 47 13.23 2.73 2.78
C GLY A 47 13.41 1.81 3.99
N LEU A 48 12.31 1.38 4.62
CA LEU A 48 12.37 0.44 5.75
C LEU A 48 12.86 -0.94 5.31
N GLY A 49 12.42 -1.45 4.15
CA GLY A 49 12.90 -2.72 3.60
C GLY A 49 14.41 -2.72 3.35
N VAL A 50 14.94 -1.65 2.72
CA VAL A 50 16.38 -1.48 2.48
C VAL A 50 17.16 -1.37 3.79
N ALA A 51 16.62 -0.67 4.80
CA ALA A 51 17.26 -0.59 6.11
C ALA A 51 17.37 -1.97 6.78
N VAL A 52 16.31 -2.79 6.74
CA VAL A 52 16.36 -4.18 7.25
C VAL A 52 17.36 -5.01 6.48
N LEU A 53 17.41 -4.89 5.15
CA LEU A 53 18.38 -5.60 4.32
C LEU A 53 19.82 -5.23 4.71
N ALA A 54 20.13 -3.94 4.82
CA ALA A 54 21.45 -3.45 5.18
C ALA A 54 21.91 -3.97 6.54
N VAL A 55 21.00 -3.99 7.53
CA VAL A 55 21.33 -4.48 8.87
C VAL A 55 21.42 -5.99 8.94
N GLY A 56 20.60 -6.73 8.18
CA GLY A 56 20.74 -8.18 8.03
C GLY A 56 22.11 -8.57 7.44
N LEU A 57 22.56 -7.85 6.40
CA LEU A 57 23.89 -8.06 5.82
C LEU A 57 25.02 -7.67 6.77
N ALA A 58 24.88 -6.54 7.47
CA ALA A 58 25.85 -6.12 8.49
C ALA A 58 25.94 -7.13 9.63
N GLY A 59 24.82 -7.74 10.05
CA GLY A 59 24.80 -8.80 11.05
C GLY A 59 25.44 -10.10 10.56
N PHE A 60 25.27 -10.44 9.28
CA PHE A 60 25.94 -11.58 8.65
C PHE A 60 27.47 -11.41 8.64
N ILE A 61 27.97 -10.23 8.25
CA ILE A 61 29.41 -9.90 8.25
C ILE A 61 29.93 -9.70 9.68
N GLY A 62 29.11 -9.12 10.56
CA GLY A 62 29.45 -8.80 11.95
C GLY A 62 29.64 -10.03 12.84
N ALA A 63 29.16 -11.21 12.42
CA ALA A 63 29.35 -12.47 13.14
C ALA A 63 30.83 -12.80 13.42
N PHE A 64 31.77 -12.20 12.67
CA PHE A 64 33.21 -12.41 12.83
C PHE A 64 33.89 -11.48 13.86
N TRP A 65 33.28 -10.35 14.24
CA TRP A 65 34.00 -9.26 14.95
C TRP A 65 33.80 -9.21 16.47
N ARG A 66 32.96 -10.08 17.07
CA ARG A 66 32.82 -10.34 18.53
C ARG A 66 32.83 -9.11 19.49
N LEU A 67 32.38 -7.94 19.04
CA LEU A 67 32.27 -6.77 19.92
C LEU A 67 30.88 -6.73 20.60
N PRO A 68 30.79 -6.82 21.94
CA PRO A 68 29.51 -6.91 22.64
C PRO A 68 28.65 -5.64 22.50
N TRP A 69 29.28 -4.46 22.43
CA TRP A 69 28.59 -3.19 22.20
C TRP A 69 27.93 -3.11 20.81
N LEU A 70 28.62 -3.62 19.78
CA LEU A 70 28.11 -3.64 18.42
C LEU A 70 26.88 -4.55 18.30
N LEU A 71 26.90 -5.70 18.98
CA LEU A 71 25.79 -6.64 18.99
C LEU A 71 24.56 -6.08 19.72
N LEU A 72 24.77 -5.37 20.84
CA LEU A 72 23.68 -4.68 21.54
C LEU A 72 23.06 -3.59 20.66
N ALA A 73 23.89 -2.77 20.01
CA ALA A 73 23.43 -1.75 19.07
C ALA A 73 22.63 -2.37 17.91
N TYR A 74 23.09 -3.50 17.36
CA TYR A 74 22.38 -4.27 16.35
C TYR A 74 20.99 -4.73 16.83
N LEU A 75 20.88 -5.31 18.03
CA LEU A 75 19.60 -5.79 18.57
C LEU A 75 18.60 -4.63 18.80
N VAL A 76 19.08 -3.47 19.24
CA VAL A 76 18.25 -2.28 19.42
C VAL A 76 17.77 -1.76 18.07
N PHE A 77 18.67 -1.61 17.10
CA PHE A 77 18.31 -1.10 15.78
C PHE A 77 17.34 -2.02 15.03
N MET A 78 17.56 -3.34 15.09
CA MET A 78 16.63 -4.32 14.51
C MET A 78 15.25 -4.25 15.15
N LEU A 79 15.18 -4.09 16.48
CA LEU A 79 13.89 -3.93 17.16
C LEU A 79 13.16 -2.66 16.71
N LEU A 80 13.89 -1.55 16.57
CA LEU A 80 13.31 -0.29 16.09
C LEU A 80 12.78 -0.43 14.65
N LEU A 81 13.49 -1.13 13.77
CA LEU A 81 13.03 -1.40 12.40
C LEU A 81 11.78 -2.27 12.38
N ILE A 82 11.74 -3.34 13.19
CA ILE A 82 10.57 -4.21 13.29
C ILE A 82 9.37 -3.42 13.83
N ALA A 83 9.58 -2.61 14.87
CA ALA A 83 8.54 -1.73 15.40
C ALA A 83 8.04 -0.72 14.36
N ALA A 84 8.95 -0.13 13.57
CA ALA A 84 8.58 0.78 12.49
C ALA A 84 7.76 0.09 11.38
N LEU A 85 8.13 -1.14 10.99
CA LEU A 85 7.35 -1.95 10.03
C LEU A 85 5.96 -2.30 10.59
N ALA A 86 5.89 -2.68 11.87
CA ALA A 86 4.61 -2.97 12.54
C ALA A 86 3.72 -1.72 12.60
N CYS A 87 4.28 -0.57 12.97
CA CYS A 87 3.56 0.71 12.95
C CYS A 87 3.07 1.06 11.55
N LEU A 88 3.89 0.85 10.52
CA LEU A 88 3.49 1.08 9.13
C LEU A 88 2.34 0.15 8.72
N ALA A 89 2.40 -1.13 9.08
CA ALA A 89 1.33 -2.08 8.79
C ALA A 89 0.01 -1.68 9.45
N VAL A 90 0.04 -1.34 10.75
CA VAL A 90 -1.15 -0.85 11.48
C VAL A 90 -1.67 0.42 10.83
N PHE A 91 -0.79 1.35 10.46
CA PHE A 91 -1.18 2.58 9.79
C PHE A 91 -1.87 2.31 8.46
N VAL A 92 -1.30 1.43 7.61
CA VAL A 92 -1.91 1.08 6.31
C VAL A 92 -3.25 0.40 6.51
N PHE A 93 -3.35 -0.54 7.45
CA PHE A 93 -4.60 -1.21 7.79
C PHE A 93 -5.69 -0.20 8.19
N VAL A 94 -5.39 0.71 9.13
CA VAL A 94 -6.32 1.74 9.60
C VAL A 94 -6.68 2.72 8.48
N ALA A 95 -5.69 3.19 7.72
CA ALA A 95 -5.92 4.09 6.59
C ALA A 95 -6.80 3.45 5.51
N THR A 96 -6.71 2.14 5.31
CA THR A 96 -7.49 1.38 4.33
C THR A 96 -8.78 0.77 4.88
N THR A 97 -9.26 1.22 6.05
CA THR A 97 -10.63 0.93 6.51
C THR A 97 -11.67 1.71 5.66
N GLY A 98 -12.89 1.17 5.50
CA GLY A 98 -13.95 1.82 4.68
C GLY A 98 -14.61 0.95 3.60
N SER A 99 -15.19 1.56 2.56
CA SER A 99 -16.19 0.89 1.68
C SER A 99 -15.67 0.09 0.49
N SER A 100 -16.39 -0.99 0.19
CA SER A 100 -16.26 -1.86 -0.98
C SER A 100 -17.03 -1.37 -2.22
N GLY A 101 -17.73 -0.25 -2.13
CA GLY A 101 -18.60 0.33 -3.17
C GLY A 101 -20.08 0.08 -2.93
N HIS A 102 -20.92 0.94 -3.50
CA HIS A 102 -22.38 0.86 -3.45
C HIS A 102 -22.93 0.18 -4.71
N PRO A 103 -23.78 -0.85 -4.58
CA PRO A 103 -24.44 -1.47 -5.72
C PRO A 103 -25.49 -0.53 -6.29
N VAL A 104 -25.52 -0.42 -7.62
CA VAL A 104 -26.52 0.37 -8.34
C VAL A 104 -27.55 -0.58 -8.96
N PRO A 105 -28.86 -0.36 -8.75
CA PRO A 105 -29.90 -1.20 -9.35
C PRO A 105 -29.75 -1.32 -10.87
N GLY A 106 -29.77 -2.56 -11.38
CA GLY A 106 -29.67 -2.84 -12.81
C GLY A 106 -28.29 -2.63 -13.43
N ARG A 107 -27.23 -2.49 -12.62
CA ARG A 107 -25.85 -2.31 -13.08
C ARG A 107 -24.93 -3.36 -12.44
N ALA A 108 -23.94 -3.84 -13.19
CA ALA A 108 -22.93 -4.79 -12.70
C ALA A 108 -21.75 -4.09 -11.99
N PHE A 109 -21.55 -2.79 -12.25
CA PHE A 109 -20.52 -1.99 -11.61
C PHE A 109 -21.01 -1.37 -10.28
N LEU A 110 -20.04 -0.94 -9.48
CA LEU A 110 -20.25 -0.27 -8.20
C LEU A 110 -19.98 1.23 -8.33
N GLU A 111 -20.67 2.03 -7.54
CA GLU A 111 -20.36 3.46 -7.35
C GLU A 111 -19.68 3.68 -6.00
N TYR A 112 -18.90 4.76 -5.87
CA TYR A 112 -18.08 5.00 -4.69
C TYR A 112 -18.28 6.43 -4.23
N ASP A 113 -18.57 6.60 -2.94
CA ASP A 113 -18.71 7.91 -2.31
C ASP A 113 -17.46 8.24 -1.49
N LEU A 114 -17.07 9.51 -1.50
CA LEU A 114 -15.86 9.97 -0.81
C LEU A 114 -15.98 9.84 0.73
N ASP A 115 -17.20 9.96 1.25
CA ASP A 115 -17.53 9.90 2.68
C ASP A 115 -17.32 8.51 3.30
N ASP A 116 -17.26 7.46 2.47
CA ASP A 116 -17.10 6.09 2.91
C ASP A 116 -15.65 5.72 3.33
N TYR A 117 -14.69 6.60 3.02
CA TYR A 117 -13.27 6.35 3.24
C TYR A 117 -12.78 6.96 4.55
N SER A 118 -11.68 6.41 5.08
CA SER A 118 -11.07 6.92 6.30
C SER A 118 -10.77 8.43 6.18
N GLY A 119 -11.00 9.18 7.26
CA GLY A 119 -10.73 10.61 7.28
C GLY A 119 -9.27 10.97 7.00
N TRP A 120 -8.34 10.02 7.14
CA TRP A 120 -6.96 10.20 6.70
C TRP A 120 -6.81 10.18 5.17
N LEU A 121 -7.40 9.18 4.50
CA LEU A 121 -7.39 9.09 3.02
C LEU A 121 -8.15 10.24 2.38
N ARG A 122 -9.33 10.58 2.90
CA ARG A 122 -10.14 11.68 2.39
C ARG A 122 -9.38 13.00 2.39
N ARG A 123 -8.76 13.36 3.53
CA ARG A 123 -7.92 14.57 3.62
C ARG A 123 -6.77 14.60 2.60
N ARG A 124 -6.36 13.45 2.05
CA ARG A 124 -5.30 13.40 1.03
C ARG A 124 -5.75 13.98 -0.30
N VAL A 125 -7.00 13.73 -0.67
CA VAL A 125 -7.60 14.13 -1.96
C VAL A 125 -8.43 15.41 -1.85
N ASP A 126 -8.82 15.79 -0.63
CA ASP A 126 -9.64 16.99 -0.38
C ASP A 126 -8.84 18.28 -0.17
N ALA A 127 -7.51 18.18 -0.14
CA ALA A 127 -6.65 19.36 0.05
C ALA A 127 -6.59 20.20 -1.25
N PRO A 128 -6.89 21.51 -1.18
CA PRO A 128 -6.90 22.39 -2.34
C PRO A 128 -5.52 22.46 -3.01
N GLY A 129 -5.48 22.50 -4.35
CA GLY A 129 -4.25 22.52 -5.17
C GLY A 129 -3.58 21.16 -5.37
N ARG A 130 -3.61 20.29 -4.36
CA ARG A 130 -2.98 18.96 -4.43
C ARG A 130 -3.74 17.97 -5.30
N TRP A 131 -5.08 18.09 -5.32
CA TRP A 131 -5.89 17.32 -6.26
C TRP A 131 -5.62 17.71 -7.71
N ASP A 132 -5.27 18.98 -7.98
CA ASP A 132 -5.00 19.44 -9.35
C ASP A 132 -3.75 18.80 -9.94
N GLU A 133 -2.73 18.56 -9.11
CA GLU A 133 -1.55 17.78 -9.50
C GLU A 133 -1.90 16.31 -9.75
N ILE A 134 -2.65 15.70 -8.83
CA ILE A 134 -3.04 14.28 -8.92
C ILE A 134 -3.90 14.05 -10.16
N LYS A 135 -4.93 14.87 -10.40
CA LYS A 135 -5.82 14.70 -11.55
C LYS A 135 -5.09 14.87 -12.87
N THR A 136 -4.12 15.80 -12.94
CA THR A 136 -3.30 16.00 -14.14
C THR A 136 -2.39 14.79 -14.37
N CYS A 137 -1.81 14.24 -13.31
CA CYS A 137 -1.02 13.01 -13.38
C CYS A 137 -1.88 11.81 -13.80
N LEU A 138 -3.09 11.65 -13.27
CA LEU A 138 -4.01 10.57 -13.64
C LEU A 138 -4.44 10.67 -15.10
N ALA A 139 -4.86 11.85 -15.55
CA ALA A 139 -5.28 12.06 -16.94
C ALA A 139 -4.16 11.76 -17.96
N THR A 140 -2.89 12.00 -17.60
CA THR A 140 -1.74 11.81 -18.49
C THR A 140 -1.09 10.43 -18.39
N THR A 141 -0.94 9.92 -17.16
CA THR A 141 -0.12 8.72 -16.86
C THR A 141 -0.97 7.47 -16.67
N ALA A 142 -2.26 7.65 -16.34
CA ALA A 142 -3.22 6.57 -16.13
C ALA A 142 -4.51 6.83 -16.92
N PRO A 143 -4.48 6.94 -18.27
CA PRO A 143 -5.69 7.16 -19.05
C PRO A 143 -6.60 5.93 -18.99
N VAL A 144 -7.52 5.89 -18.02
CA VAL A 144 -8.41 4.72 -17.80
C VAL A 144 -9.66 4.76 -18.68
N CYS A 145 -10.00 5.93 -19.22
CA CYS A 145 -11.24 6.21 -19.93
C CYS A 145 -11.25 6.02 -21.46
N PRO A 146 -10.15 6.24 -22.22
CA PRO A 146 -10.19 6.23 -23.69
C PRO A 146 -10.68 4.91 -24.29
N ASP A 147 -10.32 3.78 -23.68
CA ASP A 147 -10.62 2.45 -24.21
C ASP A 147 -12.08 2.01 -23.97
N LEU A 148 -12.83 2.72 -23.11
CA LEU A 148 -14.19 2.33 -22.75
C LEU A 148 -15.17 2.44 -23.92
N ASN A 149 -15.05 3.50 -24.73
CA ASN A 149 -15.93 3.68 -25.88
C ASN A 149 -15.74 2.59 -26.94
N GLN A 150 -14.51 2.08 -27.10
CA GLN A 150 -14.21 1.00 -28.04
C GLN A 150 -14.65 -0.36 -27.48
N THR A 151 -14.47 -0.56 -26.18
CA THR A 151 -14.78 -1.83 -25.51
C THR A 151 -16.30 -2.03 -25.33
N TYR A 152 -17.03 -0.96 -25.02
CA TYR A 152 -18.46 -1.01 -24.69
C TYR A 152 -19.26 -0.05 -25.57
N THR A 153 -19.60 -0.52 -26.78
CA THR A 153 -20.36 0.25 -27.76
C THR A 153 -21.87 0.20 -27.53
N ALA A 154 -22.37 -0.86 -26.89
CA ALA A 154 -23.80 -1.05 -26.61
C ALA A 154 -24.14 -0.73 -25.14
N PRO A 155 -25.30 -0.10 -24.85
CA PRO A 155 -25.72 0.22 -23.48
C PRO A 155 -25.81 -1.01 -22.58
N GLN A 156 -26.35 -2.12 -23.08
CA GLN A 156 -26.48 -3.36 -22.32
C GLN A 156 -25.11 -3.96 -21.96
N ALA A 157 -24.16 -3.89 -22.90
CA ALA A 157 -22.80 -4.35 -22.66
C ALA A 157 -22.10 -3.49 -21.60
N PHE A 158 -22.28 -2.17 -21.66
CA PHE A 158 -21.73 -1.24 -20.67
C PHE A 158 -22.32 -1.45 -19.27
N PHE A 159 -23.65 -1.58 -19.16
CA PHE A 159 -24.31 -1.75 -17.86
C PHE A 159 -24.09 -3.13 -17.22
N ALA A 160 -23.82 -4.15 -18.02
CA ALA A 160 -23.43 -5.47 -17.55
C ALA A 160 -21.90 -5.60 -17.29
N ALA A 161 -21.11 -4.57 -17.61
CA ALA A 161 -19.67 -4.61 -17.44
C ALA A 161 -19.24 -4.38 -15.99
N TRP A 162 -18.20 -5.11 -15.58
CA TRP A 162 -17.50 -4.89 -14.32
C TRP A 162 -16.43 -3.81 -14.52
N LEU A 163 -16.82 -2.56 -14.27
CA LEU A 163 -15.91 -1.41 -14.34
C LEU A 163 -14.95 -1.40 -13.14
N SER A 164 -13.69 -1.01 -13.38
CA SER A 164 -12.76 -0.71 -12.30
C SER A 164 -13.22 0.52 -11.52
N PRO A 165 -12.79 0.71 -10.25
CA PRO A 165 -13.21 1.88 -9.46
C PRO A 165 -12.91 3.23 -10.13
N MET A 166 -11.80 3.31 -10.88
CA MET A 166 -11.46 4.48 -11.69
C MET A 166 -12.43 4.67 -12.86
N GLN A 167 -12.75 3.59 -13.57
CA GLN A 167 -13.64 3.64 -14.71
C GLN A 167 -15.05 4.09 -14.28
N SER A 168 -15.57 3.55 -13.18
CA SER A 168 -16.87 3.93 -12.66
C SER A 168 -16.93 5.34 -12.07
N GLY A 169 -15.83 5.83 -11.51
CA GLY A 169 -15.77 7.13 -10.81
C GLY A 169 -15.32 8.31 -11.67
N CYS A 170 -14.43 8.10 -12.64
CA CYS A 170 -13.83 9.17 -13.44
C CYS A 170 -14.36 9.24 -14.88
N CYS A 171 -14.80 8.11 -15.45
CA CYS A 171 -15.13 8.01 -16.88
C CYS A 171 -16.63 8.09 -17.21
N LYS A 172 -17.49 8.15 -16.20
CA LYS A 172 -18.94 8.31 -16.36
C LYS A 172 -19.52 9.23 -15.29
N PRO A 173 -20.68 9.87 -15.50
CA PRO A 173 -21.36 10.62 -14.46
C PRO A 173 -21.98 9.67 -13.41
N PRO A 174 -22.28 10.17 -12.20
CA PRO A 174 -23.04 9.43 -11.20
C PRO A 174 -24.43 9.03 -11.71
N THR A 175 -24.90 7.82 -11.35
CA THR A 175 -26.21 7.35 -11.84
C THR A 175 -27.37 8.19 -11.29
N ARG A 176 -27.23 8.78 -10.10
CA ARG A 176 -28.24 9.65 -9.46
C ARG A 176 -28.56 10.93 -10.26
N CYS A 177 -27.65 11.39 -11.12
CA CYS A 177 -27.87 12.54 -11.99
C CYS A 177 -28.88 12.29 -13.12
N GLY A 178 -29.13 11.01 -13.46
CA GLY A 178 -30.08 10.62 -14.49
C GLY A 178 -29.69 11.05 -15.91
N TYR A 179 -28.41 11.09 -16.25
CA TYR A 179 -27.97 11.36 -17.62
C TYR A 179 -28.44 10.27 -18.60
N THR A 180 -28.71 10.67 -19.84
CA THR A 180 -29.02 9.73 -20.93
C THR A 180 -27.74 9.20 -21.57
N PHE A 181 -27.61 7.87 -21.64
CA PHE A 181 -26.46 7.19 -22.23
C PHE A 181 -26.42 7.37 -23.75
N ILE A 182 -25.29 7.82 -24.29
CA ILE A 182 -24.99 7.74 -25.73
C ILE A 182 -23.84 6.75 -25.95
N THR A 183 -22.71 7.00 -25.29
CA THR A 183 -21.55 6.11 -25.27
C THR A 183 -21.01 6.01 -23.86
N ALA A 184 -20.00 5.15 -23.64
CA ALA A 184 -19.43 4.94 -22.31
C ALA A 184 -18.93 6.23 -21.64
N THR A 185 -18.33 7.15 -22.40
CA THR A 185 -17.83 8.45 -21.89
C THR A 185 -18.62 9.67 -22.38
N ASN A 186 -19.76 9.49 -23.07
CA ASN A 186 -20.57 10.60 -23.57
C ASN A 186 -22.04 10.45 -23.15
N TRP A 187 -22.53 11.46 -22.46
CA TRP A 187 -23.81 11.47 -21.76
C TRP A 187 -24.50 12.82 -21.95
N ILE A 188 -25.81 12.81 -22.25
CA ILE A 188 -26.57 14.06 -22.48
C ILE A 188 -27.67 14.26 -21.44
N SER A 189 -27.89 15.53 -21.09
CA SER A 189 -29.00 16.06 -20.29
C SER A 189 -29.26 15.33 -18.96
N PRO A 190 -28.80 15.87 -17.81
CA PRO A 190 -29.19 15.31 -16.52
C PRO A 190 -30.68 15.51 -16.29
N ILE A 191 -31.35 14.50 -15.72
CA ILE A 191 -32.73 14.62 -15.23
C ILE A 191 -32.75 15.52 -13.99
N ASP A 192 -31.73 15.41 -13.15
CA ASP A 192 -31.54 16.27 -11.97
C ASP A 192 -30.06 16.65 -11.82
N GLY A 193 -29.72 17.87 -12.24
CA GLY A 193 -28.37 18.42 -12.10
C GLY A 193 -28.02 18.88 -10.67
N GLY A 194 -29.00 18.91 -9.76
CA GLY A 194 -28.83 19.31 -8.37
C GLY A 194 -28.81 18.15 -7.38
N ALA A 195 -29.03 16.90 -7.85
CA ALA A 195 -28.99 15.70 -7.02
C ALA A 195 -27.62 15.45 -6.37
N ASP A 196 -26.56 15.97 -6.99
CA ASP A 196 -25.16 15.77 -6.60
C ASP A 196 -24.31 16.95 -7.12
N PRO A 197 -23.37 17.49 -6.34
CA PRO A 197 -22.35 18.41 -6.87
C PRO A 197 -21.60 17.83 -8.09
N ASP A 198 -21.40 16.51 -8.17
CA ASP A 198 -20.73 15.87 -9.30
C ASP A 198 -21.55 15.92 -10.60
N CYS A 199 -22.88 16.06 -10.52
CA CYS A 199 -23.71 16.22 -11.73
C CYS A 199 -23.32 17.49 -12.49
N ALA A 200 -23.08 18.59 -11.78
CA ALA A 200 -22.66 19.84 -12.40
C ALA A 200 -21.18 19.84 -12.82
N ALA A 201 -20.36 18.99 -12.19
CA ALA A 201 -18.93 18.88 -12.48
C ALA A 201 -18.60 17.98 -13.68
N TRP A 202 -19.52 17.13 -14.12
CA TRP A 202 -19.34 16.25 -15.28
C TRP A 202 -19.14 17.03 -16.60
N SER A 203 -18.16 16.62 -17.41
CA SER A 203 -17.96 17.11 -18.79
C SER A 203 -17.83 15.95 -19.79
N ASN A 204 -18.32 16.14 -21.01
CA ASN A 204 -18.09 15.20 -22.12
C ASN A 204 -16.74 15.42 -22.84
N ASP A 205 -15.98 16.46 -22.45
CA ASP A 205 -14.61 16.68 -22.93
C ASP A 205 -13.73 15.51 -22.50
N GLN A 206 -13.12 14.80 -23.45
CA GLN A 206 -12.34 13.58 -23.16
C GLN A 206 -11.10 13.84 -22.28
N ASP A 207 -10.61 15.08 -22.27
CA ASP A 207 -9.47 15.50 -21.44
C ASP A 207 -9.89 15.93 -20.02
N ARG A 208 -11.20 16.08 -19.74
CA ARG A 208 -11.72 16.56 -18.44
C ARG A 208 -12.60 15.55 -17.71
N LEU A 209 -13.55 14.92 -18.43
CA LEU A 209 -14.49 13.92 -17.90
C LEU A 209 -14.97 14.25 -16.48
N CYS A 210 -14.99 13.27 -15.57
CA CYS A 210 -15.27 13.48 -14.14
C CYS A 210 -14.00 13.60 -13.29
N TYR A 211 -12.83 13.96 -13.86
CA TYR A 211 -11.58 14.04 -13.06
C TYR A 211 -11.64 15.11 -11.95
N SER A 212 -12.58 16.04 -12.02
CA SER A 212 -12.80 17.03 -10.94
C SER A 212 -13.93 16.66 -9.98
N CYS A 213 -14.58 15.51 -10.16
CA CYS A 213 -15.67 15.01 -9.32
C CYS A 213 -15.15 14.32 -8.06
N ASP A 214 -15.95 14.32 -7.00
CA ASP A 214 -15.69 13.57 -5.78
C ASP A 214 -15.82 12.06 -6.00
N SER A 215 -16.67 11.63 -6.95
CA SER A 215 -16.77 10.25 -7.42
C SER A 215 -15.44 9.73 -7.98
N CYS A 216 -14.67 10.58 -8.67
CA CYS A 216 -13.35 10.20 -9.18
C CYS A 216 -12.31 10.12 -8.06
N LYS A 217 -12.35 11.05 -7.10
CA LYS A 217 -11.54 10.95 -5.87
C LYS A 217 -11.83 9.66 -5.11
N ALA A 218 -13.10 9.29 -4.97
CA ALA A 218 -13.53 8.05 -4.32
C ALA A 218 -13.05 6.81 -5.09
N GLY A 219 -13.14 6.83 -6.42
CA GLY A 219 -12.55 5.81 -7.31
C GLY A 219 -11.04 5.65 -7.09
N LEU A 220 -10.31 6.77 -6.95
CA LEU A 220 -8.89 6.78 -6.59
C LEU A 220 -8.63 6.12 -5.26
N LEU A 221 -9.33 6.56 -4.22
CA LEU A 221 -9.16 6.00 -2.88
C LEU A 221 -9.46 4.50 -2.87
N GLN A 222 -10.44 4.04 -3.65
CA GLN A 222 -10.74 2.61 -3.75
C GLN A 222 -9.61 1.81 -4.40
N ASN A 223 -9.03 2.33 -5.49
CA ASN A 223 -7.96 1.59 -6.16
C ASN A 223 -6.71 1.53 -5.28
N LEU A 224 -6.30 2.66 -4.71
CA LEU A 224 -5.20 2.74 -3.74
C LEU A 224 -5.42 1.79 -2.58
N ARG A 225 -6.63 1.76 -2.02
CA ARG A 225 -7.01 0.87 -0.92
C ARG A 225 -6.80 -0.61 -1.27
N ARG A 226 -7.19 -1.04 -2.48
CA ARG A 226 -7.04 -2.43 -2.92
C ARG A 226 -5.55 -2.79 -3.05
N GLU A 227 -4.77 -1.91 -3.63
CA GLU A 227 -3.33 -2.11 -3.85
C GLU A 227 -2.54 -2.07 -2.54
N TRP A 228 -2.84 -1.12 -1.66
CA TRP A 228 -2.20 -0.99 -0.36
C TRP A 228 -2.49 -2.19 0.52
N ARG A 229 -3.71 -2.75 0.49
CA ARG A 229 -3.99 -3.99 1.25
C ARG A 229 -3.26 -5.21 0.73
N ARG A 230 -3.01 -5.31 -0.57
CA ARG A 230 -2.16 -6.39 -1.11
C ARG A 230 -0.73 -6.26 -0.58
N ALA A 231 -0.19 -5.05 -0.57
CA ALA A 231 1.13 -4.77 -0.01
C ALA A 231 1.18 -4.97 1.52
N ASP A 232 0.12 -4.57 2.23
CA ASP A 232 0.01 -4.69 3.69
C ASP A 232 0.00 -6.15 4.15
N VAL A 233 -0.64 -7.04 3.39
CA VAL A 233 -0.56 -8.50 3.66
C VAL A 233 0.89 -8.98 3.61
N VAL A 234 1.66 -8.57 2.59
CA VAL A 234 3.09 -8.92 2.49
C VAL A 234 3.88 -8.33 3.67
N LEU A 235 3.59 -7.08 4.03
CA LEU A 235 4.24 -6.38 5.14
C LEU A 235 3.95 -7.05 6.50
N ILE A 236 2.71 -7.44 6.77
CA ILE A 236 2.30 -8.12 8.00
C ILE A 236 3.02 -9.48 8.10
N VAL A 237 3.01 -10.28 7.03
CA VAL A 237 3.68 -11.59 7.00
C VAL A 237 5.18 -11.43 7.24
N ALA A 238 5.83 -10.47 6.57
CA ALA A 238 7.25 -10.19 6.75
C ALA A 238 7.56 -9.72 8.18
N THR A 239 6.73 -8.85 8.75
CA THR A 239 6.89 -8.34 10.13
C THR A 239 6.79 -9.47 11.17
N VAL A 240 5.81 -10.36 11.02
CA VAL A 240 5.66 -11.54 11.90
C VAL A 240 6.87 -12.47 11.76
N ALA A 241 7.32 -12.73 10.54
CA ALA A 241 8.50 -13.56 10.30
C ALA A 241 9.77 -12.93 10.92
N LEU A 242 9.96 -11.62 10.77
CA LEU A 242 11.07 -10.88 11.37
C LEU A 242 11.02 -10.90 12.91
N LEU A 243 9.82 -10.82 13.51
CA LEU A 243 9.66 -10.98 14.96
C LEU A 243 10.10 -12.36 15.45
N VAL A 244 9.72 -13.43 14.72
CA VAL A 244 10.14 -14.80 15.05
C VAL A 244 11.66 -14.93 14.93
N VAL A 245 12.26 -14.42 13.85
CA VAL A 245 13.72 -14.44 13.63
C VAL A 245 14.45 -13.63 14.72
N TYR A 246 13.91 -12.48 15.10
CA TYR A 246 14.44 -11.66 16.20
C TYR A 246 14.39 -12.40 17.54
N ALA A 247 13.26 -13.05 17.86
CA ALA A 247 13.11 -13.84 19.07
C ALA A 247 14.11 -15.02 19.12
N MET A 248 14.32 -15.72 17.99
CA MET A 248 15.34 -16.77 17.88
C MET A 248 16.75 -16.21 18.08
N GLY A 249 17.06 -15.04 17.50
CA GLY A 249 18.33 -14.34 17.69
C GLY A 249 18.58 -13.95 19.15
N CYS A 250 17.56 -13.41 19.83
CA CYS A 250 17.62 -13.09 21.25
C CYS A 250 17.79 -14.34 22.13
N TYR A 251 17.10 -15.44 21.81
CA TYR A 251 17.23 -16.70 22.53
C TYR A 251 18.64 -17.27 22.40
N ALA A 252 19.17 -17.35 21.17
CA ALA A 252 20.52 -17.80 20.92
C ALA A 252 21.57 -16.94 21.63
N PHE A 253 21.36 -15.62 21.68
CA PHE A 253 22.23 -14.69 22.40
C PHE A 253 22.19 -14.91 23.92
N ARG A 254 20.99 -15.07 24.50
CA ARG A 254 20.85 -15.35 25.95
C ARG A 254 21.51 -16.66 26.32
N ALA A 255 21.27 -17.72 25.55
CA ALA A 255 21.87 -19.04 25.77
C ALA A 255 23.41 -18.99 25.74
N ALA A 256 23.99 -18.29 24.77
CA ALA A 256 25.45 -18.13 24.69
C ALA A 256 26.03 -17.37 25.90
N ARG A 257 25.32 -16.34 26.39
CA ARG A 257 25.76 -15.57 27.57
C ARG A 257 25.66 -16.37 28.86
N THR A 258 24.63 -17.19 29.02
CA THR A 258 24.51 -18.11 30.17
C THR A 258 25.61 -19.15 30.17
N ASP A 259 25.95 -19.73 29.02
CA ASP A 259 27.06 -20.70 28.91
C ASP A 259 28.40 -20.07 29.30
N GLU A 260 28.65 -18.82 28.92
CA GLU A 260 29.87 -18.10 29.30
C GLU A 260 29.95 -17.85 30.82
N LEU A 261 28.83 -17.45 31.44
CA LEU A 261 28.74 -17.27 32.90
C LEU A 261 28.98 -18.59 33.64
N PHE A 262 28.37 -19.70 33.20
CA PHE A 262 28.59 -21.02 33.79
C PHE A 262 30.05 -21.50 33.65
N ARG A 263 30.70 -21.23 32.50
CA ARG A 263 32.11 -21.52 32.31
C ARG A 263 33.00 -20.73 33.27
N ARG A 264 32.78 -19.43 33.42
CA ARG A 264 33.52 -18.59 34.37
C ARG A 264 33.31 -19.04 35.81
N TYR A 265 32.08 -19.39 36.19
CA TYR A 265 31.76 -19.91 37.52
C TYR A 265 32.50 -21.23 37.80
N ARG A 266 32.56 -22.15 36.82
CA ARG A 266 33.30 -23.42 36.94
C ARG A 266 34.82 -23.22 37.01
N GLN A 267 35.36 -22.20 36.35
CA GLN A 267 36.80 -21.86 36.38
C GLN A 267 37.23 -21.09 37.64
N GLY A 268 36.31 -20.44 38.35
CA GLY A 268 36.59 -19.76 39.62
C GLY A 268 36.66 -20.67 40.85
N TYR A 269 36.52 -22.00 40.68
CA TYR A 269 36.59 -23.02 41.73
C TYR A 269 37.90 -23.83 41.72
N THR A 270 38.96 -23.29 41.10
CA THR A 270 40.35 -23.79 41.18
C THR A 270 41.26 -22.66 41.59
#